data_AF-A0A5N7CKC0-F1
#
_entry.id   AF-A0A5N7CKC0-F1
#
_cell.length_a   1.000
_cell.length_b   1.000
_cell.length_c   1.000
_cell.angle_alpha   90.00
_cell.angle_beta   90.00
_cell.angle_gamma   90.00
#
_symmetry.space_group_name_H-M   'P 1'
#
loop_
_entity.id
_entity.type
_entity.pdbx_description
1 polymer ?
#
loop_
_entity_poly.entity_id
_entity_poly.type
_entity_poly.pdbx_seq_one_letter_code
_entity_poly.pdbx_strand_id
1 'polypeptide(L)'
;MRQASERLNTAETSAASDQSRAQHNSHAANSYHSAIYSPGTEFALCQAMAQLMSAVVGVLNESLTESIKGFYKMRKAYLALDNILKMEQAFMQTKNSGDTSPADQGEAPKPLPTANVEAKGLSQRLSDLSVSQESSVSESSADPCPADMLSHDPDSDIFKNQIDVFVHSGSNFCFGILLVVISMVPPAFSKLLSIIGFYGDKERGLRMLWQASKFHNLIGALAAFAILGYYNGFVRYCDIMPDPVPGEQGDVQGYPQKRLEALLALMRQRFPKSQLWLLEESRMEGANKNLERSLELLCGKEKSPLKQVEALRVFERSLNAMYLHRYELCAESFLECVELNSWSRSLYYYIAGASHLSLYRSTIVSDPKQAEEHALKATEYFRTAPPLAGKKRFMARQLPFDVFVARKIAKWEARAKEWGVSLVDAVGVDPIEEMIFFWNGHSRMTQEELEESMQKLAWSESDENKTWSREGPEEKTILQLLRAAVLRAMRKHEEARNLLKDSVLNHDKVLFTGHLKDNWIHPVAHFEMAANLWMERPNYIAANDAPATEVFKVASGEEATQLERQKVRECKEYLEKAARWESYELDARIGLKVTAAMEAVRKWENTHSTSTN
;
A
#
# COMPACT_ATOMS: atom_id res chain seq x y z
N MET A 1 -3.52 -20.27 -9.21
CA MET A 1 -4.10 -20.53 -7.87
C MET A 1 -4.07 -22.01 -7.51
N ARG A 2 -4.74 -22.92 -8.24
CA ARG A 2 -4.78 -24.36 -7.90
C ARG A 2 -3.39 -25.00 -7.73
N GLN A 3 -2.50 -24.87 -8.73
CA GLN A 3 -1.13 -25.42 -8.66
C GLN A 3 -0.35 -24.88 -7.45
N ALA A 4 -0.51 -23.59 -7.12
CA ALA A 4 0.14 -22.99 -5.95
C ALA A 4 -0.40 -23.61 -4.65
N SER A 5 -1.73 -23.79 -4.54
CA SER A 5 -2.37 -24.44 -3.40
C SER A 5 -1.89 -25.89 -3.21
N GLU A 6 -1.79 -26.67 -4.29
CA GLU A 6 -1.29 -28.05 -4.27
C GLU A 6 0.18 -28.10 -3.79
N ARG A 7 1.05 -27.26 -4.35
CA ARG A 7 2.47 -27.19 -3.97
C ARG A 7 2.65 -26.78 -2.51
N LEU A 8 1.88 -25.81 -2.04
CA LEU A 8 1.92 -25.36 -0.65
C LEU A 8 1.45 -26.44 0.32
N ASN A 9 0.43 -27.23 -0.06
CA ASN A 9 -0.03 -28.36 0.75
C ASN A 9 1.04 -29.46 0.84
N THR A 10 1.70 -29.80 -0.27
CA THR A 10 2.83 -30.73 -0.26
C THR A 10 3.95 -30.24 0.66
N ALA A 11 4.31 -28.94 0.58
CA ALA A 11 5.34 -28.35 1.42
C ALA A 11 4.96 -28.40 2.91
N GLU A 12 3.72 -28.02 3.26
CA GLU A 12 3.20 -28.07 4.62
C GLU A 12 3.24 -29.51 5.19
N THR A 13 2.78 -30.49 4.43
CA THR A 13 2.72 -31.90 4.86
C THR A 13 4.10 -32.52 5.00
N SER A 14 5.03 -32.22 4.07
CA SER A 14 6.42 -32.69 4.16
C SER A 14 7.10 -32.13 5.40
N ALA A 15 6.98 -30.81 5.62
CA ALA A 15 7.58 -30.15 6.77
C ALA A 15 7.00 -30.66 8.10
N ALA A 16 5.70 -30.98 8.17
CA ALA A 16 5.12 -31.62 9.35
C ALA A 16 5.74 -33.01 9.63
N SER A 17 5.92 -33.82 8.58
CA SER A 17 6.52 -35.16 8.70
C SER A 17 8.00 -35.10 9.11
N ASP A 18 8.74 -34.11 8.60
CA ASP A 18 10.14 -33.91 8.93
C ASP A 18 10.31 -33.34 10.35
N GLN A 19 9.39 -32.47 10.81
CA GLN A 19 9.37 -32.00 12.19
C GLN A 19 9.21 -33.15 13.19
N SER A 20 8.22 -34.03 12.98
CA SER A 20 8.02 -35.18 13.87
C SER A 20 9.24 -36.11 13.91
N ARG A 21 9.90 -36.29 12.76
CA ARG A 21 11.11 -37.11 12.65
C ARG A 21 12.30 -36.48 13.38
N ALA A 22 12.48 -35.16 13.25
CA ALA A 22 13.53 -34.44 13.95
C ALA A 22 13.36 -34.50 15.47
N GLN A 23 12.11 -34.40 15.96
CA GLN A 23 11.80 -34.55 17.38
C GLN A 23 12.03 -35.97 17.88
N HIS A 24 11.59 -36.99 17.13
CA HIS A 24 11.80 -38.39 17.48
C HIS A 24 13.29 -38.76 17.52
N ASN A 25 14.09 -38.24 16.58
CA ASN A 25 15.52 -38.53 16.47
C ASN A 25 16.40 -37.49 17.18
N SER A 26 15.84 -36.70 18.10
CA SER A 26 16.54 -35.62 18.82
C SER A 26 17.73 -36.09 19.67
N HIS A 27 17.76 -37.38 20.05
CA HIS A 27 18.86 -37.98 20.80
C HIS A 27 19.91 -38.70 19.91
N ALA A 28 19.77 -38.63 18.58
CA ALA A 28 20.72 -39.26 17.67
C ALA A 28 22.08 -38.54 17.73
N ALA A 29 23.19 -39.29 17.70
CA ALA A 29 24.54 -38.75 17.88
C ALA A 29 24.95 -37.68 16.85
N ASN A 30 24.32 -37.67 15.67
CA ASN A 30 24.63 -36.73 14.58
C ASN A 30 23.57 -35.62 14.42
N SER A 31 22.56 -35.52 15.29
CA SER A 31 21.57 -34.44 15.20
C SER A 31 22.19 -33.13 15.65
N TYR A 32 21.94 -32.04 14.93
CA TYR A 32 22.35 -30.71 15.35
C TYR A 32 21.49 -30.23 16.52
N HIS A 33 22.13 -29.73 17.58
CA HIS A 33 21.46 -29.12 18.73
C HIS A 33 21.79 -27.63 18.78
N SER A 34 20.78 -26.81 18.50
CA SER A 34 20.88 -25.36 18.66
C SER A 34 20.93 -25.00 20.14
N ALA A 35 21.66 -23.92 20.47
CA ALA A 35 21.63 -23.34 21.81
C ALA A 35 20.34 -22.52 22.06
N ILE A 36 19.58 -22.23 21.00
CA ILE A 36 18.40 -21.36 21.03
C ILE A 36 17.14 -22.17 20.74
N TYR A 37 17.17 -23.01 19.69
CA TYR A 37 15.97 -23.63 19.14
C TYR A 37 15.85 -25.11 19.50
N SER A 38 14.62 -25.55 19.82
CA SER A 38 14.31 -26.97 19.98
C SER A 38 14.48 -27.76 18.68
N PRO A 39 14.75 -29.08 18.74
CA PRO A 39 14.82 -29.93 17.55
C PRO A 39 13.56 -29.84 16.66
N GLY A 40 13.76 -29.60 15.36
CA GLY A 40 12.69 -29.53 14.36
C GLY A 40 12.04 -28.15 14.20
N THR A 41 12.55 -27.11 14.86
CA THR A 41 12.05 -25.73 14.71
C THR A 41 12.16 -25.20 13.27
N GLU A 42 13.19 -25.60 12.52
CA GLU A 42 13.37 -25.29 11.10
C GLU A 42 12.21 -25.80 10.23
N PHE A 43 11.65 -26.96 10.57
CA PHE A 43 10.50 -27.52 9.89
C PHE A 43 9.18 -26.87 10.36
N ALA A 44 9.10 -26.45 11.62
CA ALA A 44 7.98 -25.65 12.12
C ALA A 44 7.89 -24.31 11.36
N LEU A 45 9.03 -23.66 11.13
CA LEU A 45 9.12 -22.45 10.32
C LEU A 45 8.68 -22.70 8.88
N CYS A 46 9.15 -23.77 8.24
CA CYS A 46 8.70 -24.15 6.89
C CYS A 46 7.18 -24.35 6.81
N GLN A 47 6.56 -24.97 7.82
CA GLN A 47 5.10 -25.09 7.92
C GLN A 47 4.43 -23.71 8.03
N ALA A 48 4.93 -22.83 8.92
CA ALA A 48 4.40 -21.49 9.08
C ALA A 48 4.47 -20.70 7.77
N MET A 49 5.58 -20.76 7.03
CA MET A 49 5.73 -20.14 5.72
C MET A 49 4.70 -20.67 4.71
N ALA A 50 4.54 -22.00 4.62
CA ALA A 50 3.56 -22.64 3.74
C ALA A 50 2.11 -22.25 4.10
N GLN A 51 1.82 -22.12 5.39
CA GLN A 51 0.51 -21.70 5.91
C GLN A 51 0.22 -20.23 5.61
N LEU A 52 1.18 -19.32 5.77
CA LEU A 52 1.04 -17.91 5.40
C LEU A 52 0.79 -17.75 3.91
N MET A 53 1.60 -18.39 3.06
CA MET A 53 1.38 -18.37 1.61
C MET A 53 0.04 -19.01 1.22
N SER A 54 -0.38 -20.08 1.92
CA SER A 54 -1.70 -20.69 1.70
C SER A 54 -2.84 -19.75 2.10
N ALA A 55 -2.65 -18.95 3.15
CA ALA A 55 -3.62 -17.96 3.57
C ALA A 55 -3.82 -16.88 2.50
N VAL A 56 -2.72 -16.38 1.92
CA VAL A 56 -2.76 -15.45 0.77
C VAL A 56 -3.50 -16.09 -0.40
N VAL A 57 -3.17 -17.33 -0.75
CA VAL A 57 -3.87 -18.06 -1.83
C VAL A 57 -5.36 -18.22 -1.54
N GLY A 58 -5.75 -18.48 -0.28
CA GLY A 58 -7.14 -18.62 0.15
C GLY A 58 -7.94 -17.32 0.06
N VAL A 59 -7.33 -16.19 0.47
CA VAL A 59 -7.97 -14.85 0.40
C VAL A 59 -8.09 -14.35 -1.03
N LEU A 60 -7.08 -14.60 -1.87
CA LEU A 60 -7.11 -14.27 -3.29
C LEU A 60 -7.96 -15.24 -4.12
N ASN A 61 -8.38 -16.36 -3.53
CA ASN A 61 -9.37 -17.21 -4.14
C ASN A 61 -10.73 -16.50 -4.05
N GLU A 62 -11.50 -16.51 -5.13
CA GLU A 62 -12.77 -15.79 -5.25
C GLU A 62 -13.91 -16.43 -4.40
N SER A 63 -13.54 -17.11 -3.31
CA SER A 63 -14.38 -17.95 -2.46
C SER A 63 -14.23 -17.57 -0.98
N LEU A 64 -15.36 -17.23 -0.36
CA LEU A 64 -15.43 -16.90 1.07
C LEU A 64 -14.97 -18.06 1.96
N THR A 65 -15.31 -19.30 1.60
CA THR A 65 -14.93 -20.48 2.39
C THR A 65 -13.43 -20.69 2.39
N GLU A 66 -12.77 -20.43 1.27
CA GLU A 66 -11.30 -20.52 1.15
C GLU A 66 -10.62 -19.37 1.87
N SER A 67 -11.22 -18.18 1.88
CA SER A 67 -10.76 -17.06 2.70
C SER A 67 -10.78 -17.41 4.20
N ILE A 68 -11.87 -18.03 4.70
CA ILE A 68 -11.98 -18.47 6.10
C ILE A 68 -10.90 -19.51 6.46
N LYS A 69 -10.68 -20.50 5.61
CA LYS A 69 -9.57 -21.46 5.80
C LYS A 69 -8.22 -20.77 5.83
N GLY A 70 -8.04 -19.74 5.00
CA GLY A 70 -6.85 -18.91 4.99
C GLY A 70 -6.59 -18.24 6.35
N PHE A 71 -7.61 -17.63 6.95
CA PHE A 71 -7.50 -17.03 8.29
C PHE A 71 -7.10 -18.05 9.37
N TYR A 72 -7.64 -19.28 9.29
CA TYR A 72 -7.25 -20.35 10.21
C TYR A 72 -5.77 -20.75 10.05
N LYS A 73 -5.28 -20.88 8.82
CA LYS A 73 -3.86 -21.15 8.56
C LYS A 73 -2.96 -20.01 9.05
N MET A 74 -3.39 -18.76 8.85
CA MET A 74 -2.68 -17.59 9.36
C MET A 74 -2.55 -17.62 10.89
N ARG A 75 -3.61 -18.03 11.60
CA ARG A 75 -3.56 -18.22 13.06
C ARG A 75 -2.55 -19.28 13.49
N LYS A 76 -2.51 -20.42 12.80
CA LYS A 76 -1.52 -21.48 13.10
C LYS A 76 -0.09 -21.00 12.88
N ALA A 77 0.15 -20.32 11.77
CA ALA A 77 1.47 -19.77 11.47
C ALA A 77 1.89 -18.74 12.53
N TYR A 78 0.98 -17.85 12.95
CA TYR A 78 1.26 -16.90 14.03
C TYR A 78 1.73 -17.61 15.31
N LEU A 79 0.97 -18.62 15.77
CA LEU A 79 1.31 -19.35 17.00
C LEU A 79 2.65 -20.09 16.90
N ALA A 80 2.96 -20.66 15.74
CA ALA A 80 4.26 -21.29 15.50
C ALA A 80 5.40 -20.27 15.57
N LEU A 81 5.23 -19.09 14.96
CA LEU A 81 6.22 -18.02 14.99
C LEU A 81 6.39 -17.41 16.38
N ASP A 82 5.30 -17.20 17.11
CA ASP A 82 5.32 -16.72 18.50
C ASP A 82 6.10 -17.68 19.42
N ASN A 83 5.93 -18.99 19.25
CA ASN A 83 6.71 -19.99 19.97
C ASN A 83 8.21 -19.90 19.64
N ILE A 84 8.59 -19.64 18.39
CA ILE A 84 10.00 -19.45 18.00
C ILE A 84 10.58 -18.20 18.70
N LEU A 85 9.84 -17.09 18.71
CA LEU A 85 10.28 -15.87 19.38
C LEU A 85 10.43 -16.05 20.89
N LYS A 86 9.57 -16.84 21.53
CA LYS A 86 9.70 -17.18 22.96
C LYS A 86 10.98 -17.97 23.25
N MET A 87 11.43 -18.83 22.34
CA MET A 87 12.73 -19.52 22.47
C MET A 87 13.89 -18.52 22.44
N GLU A 88 13.86 -17.55 21.53
CA GLU A 88 14.86 -16.48 21.46
C GLU A 88 14.86 -15.60 22.73
N GLN A 89 13.68 -15.26 23.24
CA GLN A 89 13.52 -14.49 24.48
C GLN A 89 14.09 -15.24 25.70
N ALA A 90 13.78 -16.53 25.84
CA ALA A 90 14.30 -17.36 26.93
C ALA A 90 15.83 -17.46 26.88
N PHE A 91 16.40 -17.59 25.68
CA PHE A 91 17.84 -17.57 25.48
C PHE A 91 18.47 -16.22 25.90
N MET A 92 17.86 -15.10 25.50
CA MET A 92 18.33 -13.75 25.88
C MET A 92 18.25 -13.51 27.39
N GLN A 93 17.17 -13.92 28.05
CA GLN A 93 17.01 -13.83 29.50
C GLN A 93 18.10 -14.63 30.23
N THR A 94 18.35 -15.88 29.80
CA THR A 94 19.40 -16.74 30.37
C THR A 94 20.79 -16.10 30.23
N LYS A 95 21.06 -15.46 29.08
CA LYS A 95 22.35 -14.79 28.82
C LYS A 95 22.51 -13.50 29.63
N ASN A 96 21.45 -12.71 29.77
CA ASN A 96 21.46 -11.44 30.51
C ASN A 96 21.54 -11.64 32.03
N SER A 97 21.04 -12.77 32.54
CA SER A 97 21.07 -13.10 33.98
C SER A 97 22.41 -13.64 34.50
N GLY A 98 23.44 -13.80 33.65
CA GLY A 98 24.85 -14.03 34.00
C GLY A 98 25.14 -14.97 35.20
N ASP A 99 25.61 -16.20 34.91
CA ASP A 99 26.33 -17.09 35.84
C ASP A 99 25.70 -17.29 37.23
N THR A 100 24.68 -18.14 37.31
CA THR A 100 24.51 -19.04 38.45
C THR A 100 24.35 -20.46 37.93
N SER A 101 25.22 -21.37 38.39
CA SER A 101 25.23 -22.78 37.98
C SER A 101 23.88 -23.48 38.29
N PRO A 102 23.51 -24.51 37.51
CA PRO A 102 22.16 -25.06 37.53
C PRO A 102 21.95 -26.00 38.71
N ALA A 103 20.91 -25.75 39.51
CA ALA A 103 20.28 -26.80 40.30
C ALA A 103 19.14 -27.39 39.47
N ASP A 104 19.44 -28.53 38.88
CA ASP A 104 18.56 -29.65 38.53
C ASP A 104 17.04 -29.41 38.74
N GLN A 105 16.32 -29.08 37.67
CA GLN A 105 14.89 -29.36 37.54
C GLN A 105 14.60 -29.78 36.10
N GLY A 106 14.68 -31.09 35.86
CA GLY A 106 14.03 -31.71 34.72
C GLY A 106 12.52 -31.68 34.91
N GLU A 107 11.81 -30.93 34.07
CA GLU A 107 10.47 -31.30 33.60
C GLU A 107 10.12 -30.49 32.34
N ALA A 108 9.94 -31.19 31.22
CA ALA A 108 9.47 -30.62 29.97
C ALA A 108 8.00 -30.17 30.12
N PRO A 109 7.58 -29.01 29.57
CA PRO A 109 6.17 -28.64 29.54
C PRO A 109 5.42 -29.60 28.61
N LYS A 110 4.42 -30.31 29.16
CA LYS A 110 3.50 -31.14 28.36
C LYS A 110 2.76 -30.27 27.33
N PRO A 111 2.55 -30.78 26.10
CA PRO A 111 1.75 -30.07 25.10
C PRO A 111 0.29 -29.97 25.56
N LEU A 112 -0.26 -28.75 25.54
CA LEU A 112 -1.69 -28.52 25.73
C LEU A 112 -2.47 -29.14 24.54
N PRO A 113 -3.63 -29.77 24.80
CA PRO A 113 -4.44 -30.37 23.75
C PRO A 113 -5.01 -29.30 22.83
N THR A 114 -4.98 -29.61 21.53
CA THR A 114 -5.56 -28.82 20.45
C THR A 114 -7.07 -28.70 20.67
N ALA A 115 -7.55 -27.52 21.06
CA ALA A 115 -8.98 -27.23 21.09
C ALA A 115 -9.49 -27.12 19.64
N ASN A 116 -10.31 -28.09 19.22
CA ASN A 116 -11.10 -28.00 18.00
C ASN A 116 -12.16 -26.90 18.18
N VAL A 117 -11.91 -25.72 17.61
CA VAL A 117 -12.93 -24.69 17.44
C VAL A 117 -13.65 -24.98 16.13
N GLU A 118 -14.90 -25.44 16.22
CA GLU A 118 -15.72 -25.83 15.07
C GLU A 118 -16.04 -24.64 14.15
N ALA A 119 -15.88 -24.86 12.84
CA ALA A 119 -16.13 -23.89 11.77
C ALA A 119 -17.58 -23.36 11.71
N LYS A 120 -18.54 -24.02 12.38
CA LYS A 120 -19.95 -23.61 12.39
C LYS A 120 -20.20 -22.32 13.18
N GLY A 121 -19.49 -22.09 14.28
CA GLY A 121 -19.71 -20.91 15.14
C GLY A 121 -19.30 -19.59 14.49
N LEU A 122 -18.33 -19.60 13.58
CA LEU A 122 -17.85 -18.41 12.88
C LEU A 122 -18.79 -18.00 11.74
N SER A 123 -19.40 -18.96 11.05
CA SER A 123 -20.37 -18.69 9.98
C SER A 123 -21.63 -18.00 10.50
N GLN A 124 -22.03 -18.33 11.73
CA GLN A 124 -23.16 -17.70 12.43
C GLN A 124 -22.82 -16.28 12.89
N ARG A 125 -21.60 -16.05 13.41
CA ARG A 125 -21.13 -14.70 13.77
C ARG A 125 -20.91 -13.75 12.58
N LEU A 126 -20.74 -14.29 11.37
CA LEU A 126 -20.62 -13.50 10.14
C LEU A 126 -21.98 -13.15 9.52
N SER A 127 -23.06 -13.86 9.87
CA SER A 127 -24.41 -13.56 9.36
C SER A 127 -25.10 -12.43 10.12
N ASP A 128 -24.70 -12.18 11.38
CA ASP A 128 -25.35 -11.21 12.28
C ASP A 128 -24.71 -9.81 12.28
N LEU A 129 -24.00 -9.40 11.22
CA LEU A 129 -23.43 -8.07 11.08
C LEU A 129 -24.52 -7.01 10.78
N SER A 130 -25.35 -6.70 11.78
CA SER A 130 -26.08 -5.43 11.89
C SER A 130 -25.53 -4.63 13.07
N VAL A 131 -25.47 -3.31 12.87
CA VAL A 131 -24.81 -2.31 13.72
C VAL A 131 -25.37 -2.33 15.14
N SER A 132 -24.51 -2.54 16.14
CA SER A 132 -24.60 -1.92 17.48
C SER A 132 -23.26 -2.00 18.21
N GLN A 133 -22.89 -0.88 18.82
CA GLN A 133 -21.68 -0.65 19.64
C GLN A 133 -21.81 -1.35 20.99
N GLU A 134 -20.73 -2.04 21.41
CA GLU A 134 -20.08 -1.95 22.74
C GLU A 134 -19.07 -3.10 22.85
N SER A 135 -17.82 -2.80 23.23
CA SER A 135 -16.82 -3.81 23.55
C SER A 135 -16.08 -3.42 24.82
N SER A 136 -16.35 -4.17 25.88
CA SER A 136 -15.54 -4.22 27.10
C SER A 136 -14.19 -4.87 26.81
N VAL A 137 -13.11 -4.16 27.12
CA VAL A 137 -11.73 -4.64 27.01
C VAL A 137 -11.41 -5.50 28.23
N SER A 138 -10.97 -6.74 28.02
CA SER A 138 -10.31 -7.55 29.03
C SER A 138 -8.81 -7.62 28.71
N GLU A 139 -8.02 -6.95 29.54
CA GLU A 139 -6.56 -6.91 29.55
C GLU A 139 -5.97 -8.27 29.94
N SER A 140 -5.15 -8.88 29.07
CA SER A 140 -4.02 -9.74 29.48
C SER A 140 -3.17 -10.17 28.28
N SER A 141 -2.26 -9.30 27.84
CA SER A 141 -1.00 -9.71 27.19
C SER A 141 -0.04 -8.54 27.30
N ALA A 142 0.91 -8.62 28.24
CA ALA A 142 1.97 -7.63 28.36
C ALA A 142 2.77 -7.59 27.05
N ASP A 143 2.88 -6.41 26.43
CA ASP A 143 3.74 -6.21 25.28
C ASP A 143 5.21 -6.44 25.69
N PRO A 144 5.98 -7.26 24.95
CA PRO A 144 7.38 -7.50 25.28
C PRO A 144 8.22 -6.23 25.06
N CYS A 145 9.15 -5.97 25.97
CA CYS A 145 10.05 -4.82 25.91
C CYS A 145 11.02 -4.97 24.72
N PRO A 146 11.41 -3.90 24.00
CA PRO A 146 12.37 -3.98 22.89
C PRO A 146 13.71 -4.63 23.25
N ALA A 147 14.08 -4.61 24.54
CA ALA A 147 15.29 -5.25 25.07
C ALA A 147 15.25 -6.79 25.05
N ASP A 148 14.07 -7.40 24.87
CA ASP A 148 13.90 -8.86 24.89
C ASP A 148 14.02 -9.48 23.48
N MET A 149 14.19 -8.68 22.43
CA MET A 149 14.34 -9.19 21.06
C MET A 149 15.80 -9.53 20.72
N LEU A 150 16.02 -10.73 20.16
CA LEU A 150 17.31 -11.10 19.60
C LEU A 150 17.57 -10.28 18.33
N SER A 151 18.45 -9.28 18.40
CA SER A 151 18.74 -8.33 17.31
C SER A 151 20.16 -8.47 16.75
N HIS A 152 20.80 -9.63 16.98
CA HIS A 152 22.21 -9.85 16.63
C HIS A 152 22.42 -9.98 15.12
N ASP A 153 23.50 -9.39 14.63
CA ASP A 153 23.88 -9.40 13.22
C ASP A 153 24.35 -10.79 12.75
N PRO A 154 24.36 -11.05 11.42
CA PRO A 154 24.73 -12.36 10.87
C PRO A 154 26.11 -12.87 11.29
N ASP A 155 27.05 -11.96 11.55
CA ASP A 155 28.42 -12.28 11.95
C ASP A 155 28.58 -12.52 13.47
N SER A 156 27.47 -12.57 14.22
CA SER A 156 27.48 -12.84 15.65
C SER A 156 27.79 -14.30 15.97
N ASP A 157 28.63 -14.53 17.00
CA ASP A 157 28.96 -15.85 17.53
C ASP A 157 27.76 -16.63 18.13
N ILE A 158 26.59 -16.00 18.20
CA ILE A 158 25.34 -16.63 18.66
C ILE A 158 24.86 -17.68 17.64
N PHE A 159 24.96 -17.39 16.35
CA PHE A 159 24.47 -18.28 15.30
C PHE A 159 25.56 -19.27 14.88
N LYS A 160 25.60 -20.42 15.55
CA LYS A 160 26.65 -21.44 15.35
C LYS A 160 26.43 -22.30 14.11
N ASN A 161 25.23 -22.25 13.52
CA ASN A 161 24.87 -23.05 12.35
C ASN A 161 23.94 -22.27 11.40
N GLN A 162 23.97 -22.63 10.11
CA GLN A 162 23.07 -22.09 9.09
C GLN A 162 21.58 -22.37 9.38
N ILE A 163 21.27 -23.43 10.14
CA ILE A 163 19.92 -23.71 10.63
C ILE A 163 19.44 -22.59 11.57
N ASP A 164 20.28 -22.14 12.51
CA ASP A 164 19.91 -21.04 13.41
C ASP A 164 19.67 -19.74 12.63
N VAL A 165 20.55 -19.47 11.66
CA VAL A 165 20.41 -18.32 10.74
C VAL A 165 19.09 -18.39 9.96
N PHE A 166 18.76 -19.57 9.43
CA PHE A 166 17.51 -19.79 8.71
C PHE A 166 16.29 -19.57 9.61
N VAL A 167 16.29 -20.14 10.82
CA VAL A 167 15.20 -20.00 11.78
C VAL A 167 15.02 -18.54 12.20
N HIS A 168 16.11 -17.86 12.59
CA HIS A 168 16.06 -16.49 13.07
C HIS A 168 15.65 -15.49 12.00
N SER A 169 16.26 -15.56 10.82
CA SER A 169 15.89 -14.67 9.70
C SER A 169 14.48 -14.95 9.20
N GLY A 170 14.07 -16.23 9.17
CA GLY A 170 12.74 -16.68 8.79
C GLY A 170 11.63 -16.26 9.75
N SER A 171 11.85 -16.40 11.06
CA SER A 171 10.91 -15.97 12.09
C SER A 171 10.70 -14.46 12.03
N ASN A 172 11.80 -13.69 11.94
CA ASN A 172 11.76 -12.24 11.81
C ASN A 172 11.03 -11.79 10.55
N PHE A 173 11.31 -12.41 9.40
CA PHE A 173 10.62 -12.09 8.16
C PHE A 173 9.12 -12.39 8.23
N CYS A 174 8.75 -13.61 8.63
CA CYS A 174 7.36 -14.07 8.59
C CYS A 174 6.49 -13.35 9.62
N PHE A 175 7.01 -13.12 10.82
CA PHE A 175 6.28 -12.40 11.85
C PHE A 175 6.25 -10.90 11.54
N GLY A 176 7.38 -10.35 11.04
CA GLY A 176 7.47 -8.96 10.64
C GLY A 176 6.46 -8.57 9.56
N ILE A 177 6.38 -9.35 8.47
CA ILE A 177 5.40 -9.09 7.40
C ILE A 177 3.96 -9.25 7.89
N LEU A 178 3.70 -10.21 8.80
CA LEU A 178 2.37 -10.42 9.36
C LEU A 178 1.92 -9.22 10.19
N LEU A 179 2.79 -8.72 11.08
CA LEU A 179 2.51 -7.55 11.89
C LEU A 179 2.26 -6.29 11.04
N VAL A 180 3.10 -6.06 10.02
CA VAL A 180 2.94 -4.92 9.09
C VAL A 180 1.61 -5.04 8.33
N VAL A 181 1.33 -6.18 7.71
CA VAL A 181 0.11 -6.37 6.91
C VAL A 181 -1.15 -6.21 7.77
N ILE A 182 -1.18 -6.80 8.97
CA ILE A 182 -2.31 -6.69 9.89
C ILE A 182 -2.52 -5.23 10.32
N SER A 183 -1.43 -4.47 10.56
CA SER A 183 -1.53 -3.05 10.94
C SER A 183 -2.14 -2.16 9.85
N MET A 184 -2.11 -2.61 8.60
CA MET A 184 -2.63 -1.88 7.45
C MET A 184 -4.09 -2.27 7.10
N VAL A 185 -4.67 -3.23 7.81
CA VAL A 185 -6.06 -3.65 7.54
C VAL A 185 -7.03 -2.57 7.99
N PRO A 186 -7.90 -2.05 7.10
CA PRO A 186 -8.83 -0.98 7.46
C PRO A 186 -9.73 -1.37 8.65
N PRO A 187 -10.18 -0.42 9.49
CA PRO A 187 -11.04 -0.69 10.64
C PRO A 187 -12.33 -1.46 10.32
N ALA A 188 -12.88 -1.29 9.10
CA ALA A 188 -14.04 -2.05 8.65
C ALA A 188 -13.79 -3.57 8.60
N PHE A 189 -12.53 -3.99 8.45
CA PHE A 189 -12.10 -5.39 8.39
C PHE A 189 -11.39 -5.86 9.68
N SER A 190 -11.05 -4.95 10.61
CA SER A 190 -10.34 -5.29 11.85
C SER A 190 -11.15 -6.18 12.78
N LYS A 191 -12.49 -6.09 12.76
CA LYS A 191 -13.39 -6.99 13.51
C LYS A 191 -13.18 -8.47 13.16
N LEU A 192 -12.74 -8.78 11.95
CA LEU A 192 -12.45 -10.16 11.55
C LEU A 192 -11.16 -10.68 12.20
N LEU A 193 -10.19 -9.79 12.42
CA LEU A 193 -8.89 -10.10 13.01
C LEU A 193 -8.96 -10.13 14.54
N SER A 194 -9.80 -9.29 15.15
CA SER A 194 -10.04 -9.32 16.61
C SER A 194 -10.66 -10.63 17.08
N ILE A 195 -11.49 -11.28 16.25
CA ILE A 195 -12.04 -12.63 16.53
C ILE A 195 -10.93 -13.69 16.65
N ILE A 196 -9.80 -13.48 15.98
CA ILE A 196 -8.67 -14.40 15.98
C ILE A 196 -7.68 -14.07 17.13
N GLY A 197 -7.77 -12.86 17.71
CA GLY A 197 -6.98 -12.42 18.86
C GLY A 197 -5.63 -11.82 18.50
N PHE A 198 -5.47 -11.27 17.29
CA PHE A 198 -4.19 -10.68 16.85
C PHE A 198 -4.34 -9.21 16.47
N TYR A 199 -3.38 -8.41 16.93
CA TYR A 199 -3.25 -7.00 16.57
C TYR A 199 -1.98 -6.79 15.76
N GLY A 200 -2.03 -5.86 14.82
CA GLY A 200 -0.88 -5.48 14.02
C GLY A 200 0.00 -4.52 14.80
N ASP A 201 1.30 -4.63 14.62
CA ASP A 201 2.28 -3.70 15.19
C ASP A 201 3.27 -3.34 14.08
N LYS A 202 3.01 -2.18 13.46
CA LYS A 202 3.75 -1.69 12.31
C LYS A 202 5.23 -1.47 12.64
N GLU A 203 5.52 -0.88 13.79
CA GLU A 203 6.87 -0.51 14.19
C GLU A 203 7.71 -1.75 14.49
N ARG A 204 7.17 -2.65 15.32
CA ARG A 204 7.80 -3.95 15.58
C ARG A 204 7.98 -4.74 14.30
N GLY A 205 6.94 -4.81 13.46
CA GLY A 205 6.98 -5.53 12.21
C GLY A 205 8.09 -5.05 11.27
N LEU A 206 8.24 -3.73 11.10
CA LEU A 206 9.31 -3.16 10.28
C LEU A 206 10.70 -3.38 10.88
N ARG A 207 10.86 -3.29 12.21
CA ARG A 207 12.15 -3.61 12.86
C ARG A 207 12.58 -5.05 12.59
N MET A 208 11.64 -6.00 12.68
CA MET A 208 11.92 -7.42 12.41
C MET A 208 12.28 -7.65 10.93
N LEU A 209 11.59 -7.00 10.00
CA LEU A 209 11.95 -7.07 8.58
C LEU A 209 13.35 -6.51 8.32
N TRP A 210 13.67 -5.36 8.91
CA TRP A 210 15.00 -4.77 8.81
C TRP A 210 16.07 -5.69 9.40
N GLN A 211 15.79 -6.37 10.50
CA GLN A 211 16.70 -7.37 11.06
C GLN A 211 16.90 -8.55 10.12
N ALA A 212 15.82 -9.12 9.59
CA ALA A 212 15.88 -10.21 8.62
C ALA A 212 16.66 -9.83 7.35
N SER A 213 16.55 -8.58 6.87
CA SER A 213 17.22 -8.11 5.65
C SER A 213 18.75 -8.10 5.72
N LYS A 214 19.34 -8.14 6.92
CA LYS A 214 20.80 -8.19 7.11
C LYS A 214 21.38 -9.54 6.69
N PHE A 215 20.58 -10.61 6.74
CA PHE A 215 21.08 -11.96 6.54
C PHE A 215 21.32 -12.29 5.06
N HIS A 216 22.49 -12.87 4.78
CA HIS A 216 22.90 -13.24 3.42
C HIS A 216 22.22 -14.54 2.92
N ASN A 217 20.90 -14.59 2.89
CA ASN A 217 20.12 -15.72 2.36
C ASN A 217 18.91 -15.24 1.53
N LEU A 218 18.08 -16.17 1.04
CA LEU A 218 16.85 -15.86 0.30
C LEU A 218 15.84 -15.08 1.16
N ILE A 219 15.74 -15.42 2.45
CA ILE A 219 14.81 -14.75 3.37
C ILE A 219 15.17 -13.28 3.56
N GLY A 220 16.46 -12.97 3.73
CA GLY A 220 16.92 -11.58 3.83
C GLY A 220 16.64 -10.80 2.55
N ALA A 221 16.76 -11.43 1.38
CA ALA A 221 16.33 -10.83 0.12
C ALA A 221 14.81 -10.59 0.08
N LEU A 222 13.99 -11.55 0.52
CA LEU A 222 12.53 -11.36 0.60
C LEU A 222 12.13 -10.27 1.61
N ALA A 223 12.83 -10.16 2.74
CA ALA A 223 12.64 -9.11 3.72
C ALA A 223 12.99 -7.73 3.12
N ALA A 224 14.10 -7.63 2.39
CA ALA A 224 14.46 -6.42 1.67
C ALA A 224 13.39 -6.01 0.64
N PHE A 225 12.84 -6.98 -0.09
CA PHE A 225 11.74 -6.75 -1.02
C PHE A 225 10.45 -6.29 -0.31
N ALA A 226 10.12 -6.88 0.84
CA ALA A 226 8.96 -6.46 1.64
C ALA A 226 9.12 -5.04 2.20
N ILE A 227 10.32 -4.67 2.65
CA ILE A 227 10.67 -3.31 3.09
C ILE A 227 10.50 -2.31 1.94
N LEU A 228 11.14 -2.57 0.79
CA LEU A 228 11.06 -1.69 -0.38
C LEU A 228 9.62 -1.59 -0.88
N GLY A 229 8.89 -2.71 -0.96
CA GLY A 229 7.48 -2.71 -1.34
C GLY A 229 6.58 -1.92 -0.39
N TYR A 230 6.82 -1.97 0.93
CA TYR A 230 6.11 -1.15 1.90
C TYR A 230 6.42 0.35 1.73
N TYR A 231 7.70 0.73 1.71
CA TYR A 231 8.06 2.14 1.64
C TYR A 231 7.80 2.77 0.26
N ASN A 232 8.27 2.13 -0.82
CA ASN A 232 8.12 2.64 -2.19
C ASN A 232 6.70 2.44 -2.73
N GLY A 233 6.04 1.35 -2.35
CA GLY A 233 4.73 0.97 -2.89
C GLY A 233 3.52 1.45 -2.08
N PHE A 234 3.68 1.74 -0.78
CA PHE A 234 2.58 2.19 0.08
C PHE A 234 2.86 3.56 0.71
N VAL A 235 3.97 3.71 1.44
CA VAL A 235 4.26 4.95 2.19
C VAL A 235 4.39 6.14 1.24
N ARG A 236 5.13 6.00 0.14
CA ARG A 236 5.26 7.07 -0.87
C ARG A 236 3.96 7.45 -1.59
N TYR A 237 2.91 6.64 -1.51
CA TYR A 237 1.58 7.00 -2.03
C TYR A 237 0.77 7.87 -1.05
N CYS A 238 1.26 8.11 0.16
CA CYS A 238 0.62 8.94 1.18
C CYS A 238 1.13 10.39 1.10
N ASP A 239 0.23 11.36 1.00
CA ASP A 239 0.60 12.79 0.98
C ASP A 239 0.99 13.35 2.35
N ILE A 240 0.45 12.74 3.41
CA ILE A 240 0.73 13.10 4.80
C ILE A 240 1.47 11.92 5.40
N MET A 241 2.74 12.14 5.74
CA MET A 241 3.63 11.15 6.34
C MET A 241 4.21 11.70 7.64
N PRO A 242 4.60 10.83 8.60
CA PRO A 242 5.33 11.26 9.77
C PRO A 242 6.66 11.91 9.37
N ASP A 243 7.03 13.00 10.03
CA ASP A 243 8.32 13.64 9.81
C ASP A 243 9.45 12.67 10.21
N PRO A 244 10.58 12.69 9.48
CA PRO A 244 11.75 11.90 9.85
C PRO A 244 12.30 12.40 11.18
N VAL A 245 12.56 11.51 12.13
CA VAL A 245 13.24 11.86 13.39
C VAL A 245 14.76 11.83 13.17
N PRO A 246 15.49 12.97 13.22
CA PRO A 246 16.92 12.98 12.99
C PRO A 246 17.69 12.22 14.09
N GLY A 247 18.65 11.39 13.69
CA GLY A 247 19.63 10.79 14.62
C GLY A 247 19.22 9.46 15.27
N GLU A 248 17.96 9.03 15.18
CA GLU A 248 17.57 7.70 15.63
C GLU A 248 17.75 6.68 14.51
N GLN A 249 18.71 5.76 14.66
CA GLN A 249 18.90 4.59 13.78
C GLN A 249 17.68 3.62 13.78
N GLY A 250 16.62 3.95 14.54
CA GLY A 250 15.43 3.15 14.78
C GLY A 250 14.09 3.74 14.31
N ASP A 251 14.04 4.93 13.69
CA ASP A 251 12.78 5.43 13.13
C ASP A 251 12.42 4.63 11.86
N VAL A 252 11.52 3.67 12.06
CA VAL A 252 10.94 2.85 10.99
C VAL A 252 9.61 3.40 10.50
N GLN A 253 9.05 4.42 11.15
CA GLN A 253 7.72 4.94 10.79
C GLN A 253 7.79 6.07 9.75
N GLY A 254 8.85 6.90 9.77
CA GLY A 254 9.15 7.84 8.70
C GLY A 254 9.63 7.14 7.41
N TYR A 255 10.00 7.90 6.37
CA TYR A 255 10.59 7.36 5.15
C TYR A 255 12.14 7.36 5.21
N PRO A 256 12.82 6.22 5.44
CA PRO A 256 14.27 6.19 5.69
C PRO A 256 15.06 6.14 4.37
N GLN A 257 15.02 7.22 3.58
CA GLN A 257 15.55 7.28 2.21
C GLN A 257 16.95 6.68 2.04
N LYS A 258 17.95 7.22 2.76
CA LYS A 258 19.36 6.77 2.64
C LYS A 258 19.52 5.27 2.95
N ARG A 259 18.73 4.75 3.88
CA ARG A 259 18.77 3.34 4.27
C ARG A 259 18.17 2.45 3.19
N LEU A 260 17.10 2.91 2.52
CA LEU A 260 16.48 2.22 1.39
C LEU A 260 17.40 2.20 0.17
N GLU A 261 18.06 3.33 -0.12
CA GLU A 261 19.06 3.45 -1.21
C GLU A 261 20.22 2.47 -0.98
N ALA A 262 20.78 2.42 0.23
CA ALA A 262 21.84 1.49 0.59
C ALA A 262 21.39 0.02 0.49
N LEU A 263 20.18 -0.29 0.96
CA LEU A 263 19.60 -1.63 0.88
C LEU A 263 19.40 -2.07 -0.57
N LEU A 264 18.84 -1.20 -1.43
CA LEU A 264 18.64 -1.49 -2.83
C LEU A 264 19.96 -1.68 -3.57
N ALA A 265 20.95 -0.79 -3.34
CA ALA A 265 22.28 -0.91 -3.93
C ALA A 265 22.93 -2.27 -3.58
N LEU A 266 22.84 -2.68 -2.32
CA LEU A 266 23.31 -4.00 -1.87
C LEU A 266 22.57 -5.14 -2.60
N MET A 267 21.25 -5.07 -2.73
CA MET A 267 20.47 -6.11 -3.44
C MET A 267 20.78 -6.16 -4.93
N ARG A 268 20.99 -5.00 -5.59
CA ARG A 268 21.39 -4.91 -7.01
C ARG A 268 22.79 -5.49 -7.23
N GLN A 269 23.72 -5.23 -6.33
CA GLN A 269 25.07 -5.83 -6.37
C GLN A 269 25.00 -7.36 -6.21
N ARG A 270 24.18 -7.84 -5.26
CA ARG A 270 24.05 -9.27 -4.96
C ARG A 270 23.32 -10.04 -6.05
N PHE A 271 22.36 -9.41 -6.71
CA PHE A 271 21.48 -10.04 -7.70
C PHE A 271 21.38 -9.17 -8.98
N PRO A 272 22.47 -8.98 -9.74
CA PRO A 272 22.55 -7.99 -10.81
C PRO A 272 21.58 -8.26 -11.98
N LYS A 273 21.19 -9.52 -12.18
CA LYS A 273 20.25 -9.95 -13.25
C LYS A 273 18.78 -9.96 -12.82
N SER A 274 18.48 -9.61 -11.57
CA SER A 274 17.12 -9.64 -11.05
C SER A 274 16.32 -8.45 -11.57
N GLN A 275 15.25 -8.76 -12.32
CA GLN A 275 14.30 -7.76 -12.80
C GLN A 275 13.42 -7.19 -11.67
N LEU A 276 13.30 -7.89 -10.53
CA LEU A 276 12.61 -7.36 -9.35
C LEU A 276 13.37 -6.18 -8.73
N TRP A 277 14.69 -6.24 -8.68
CA TRP A 277 15.48 -5.13 -8.13
C TRP A 277 15.58 -3.98 -9.12
N LEU A 278 15.60 -4.26 -10.42
CA LEU A 278 15.48 -3.23 -11.45
C LEU A 278 14.15 -2.47 -11.35
N LEU A 279 13.05 -3.19 -11.06
CA LEU A 279 11.74 -2.59 -10.80
C LEU A 279 11.77 -1.68 -9.57
N GLU A 280 12.38 -2.11 -8.46
CA GLU A 280 12.49 -1.27 -7.25
C GLU A 280 13.39 -0.04 -7.49
N GLU A 281 14.46 -0.17 -8.27
CA GLU A 281 15.29 0.96 -8.72
C GLU A 281 14.47 1.98 -9.51
N SER A 282 13.69 1.50 -10.49
CA SER A 282 12.77 2.35 -11.25
C SER A 282 11.76 3.06 -10.35
N ARG A 283 11.15 2.38 -9.37
CA ARG A 283 10.22 2.99 -8.41
C ARG A 283 10.87 4.11 -7.60
N MET A 284 12.11 3.91 -7.15
CA MET A 284 12.85 4.92 -6.41
C MET A 284 13.20 6.13 -7.27
N GLU A 285 13.64 5.93 -8.52
CA GLU A 285 13.88 7.01 -9.48
C GLU A 285 12.62 7.83 -9.74
N GLY A 286 11.50 7.17 -10.03
CA GLY A 286 10.23 7.86 -10.27
C GLY A 286 9.75 8.63 -9.05
N ALA A 287 9.98 8.07 -7.86
CA ALA A 287 9.63 8.75 -6.62
C ALA A 287 10.53 9.94 -6.28
N ASN A 288 11.77 9.94 -6.78
CA ASN A 288 12.71 11.06 -6.70
C ASN A 288 12.53 12.06 -7.87
N LYS A 289 11.37 12.03 -8.54
CA LYS A 289 11.03 12.89 -9.69
C LYS A 289 11.95 12.72 -10.91
N ASN A 290 12.50 11.53 -11.08
CA ASN A 290 13.27 11.14 -12.26
C ASN A 290 12.50 10.11 -13.10
N LEU A 291 11.32 10.51 -13.58
CA LEU A 291 10.42 9.64 -14.33
C LEU A 291 11.03 9.14 -15.64
N GLU A 292 11.87 9.93 -16.30
CA GLU A 292 12.57 9.53 -17.52
C GLU A 292 13.50 8.34 -17.28
N ARG A 293 14.38 8.43 -16.28
CA ARG A 293 15.25 7.31 -15.90
C ARG A 293 14.44 6.12 -15.43
N SER A 294 13.41 6.37 -14.63
CA SER A 294 12.47 5.36 -14.16
C SER A 294 11.88 4.56 -15.33
N LEU A 295 11.48 5.24 -16.40
CA LEU A 295 10.93 4.63 -17.60
C LEU A 295 12.00 3.91 -18.44
N GLU A 296 13.19 4.50 -18.61
CA GLU A 296 14.32 3.90 -19.31
C GLU A 296 14.67 2.51 -18.74
N LEU A 297 14.72 2.39 -17.41
CA LEU A 297 14.99 1.14 -16.70
C LEU A 297 13.98 0.04 -17.03
N LEU A 298 12.71 0.40 -17.27
CA LEU A 298 11.62 -0.56 -17.51
C LEU A 298 11.41 -0.91 -18.99
N CYS A 299 12.01 -0.15 -19.90
CA CYS A 299 11.95 -0.35 -21.35
C CYS A 299 13.10 -1.21 -21.89
N GLY A 300 13.94 -1.76 -21.01
CA GLY A 300 15.04 -2.65 -21.38
C GLY A 300 14.59 -3.95 -22.08
N LYS A 301 15.52 -4.57 -22.83
CA LYS A 301 15.27 -5.81 -23.59
C LYS A 301 15.25 -7.07 -22.72
N GLU A 302 15.90 -7.05 -21.57
CA GLU A 302 15.93 -8.20 -20.66
C GLU A 302 14.55 -8.44 -20.07
N LYS A 303 14.12 -9.69 -19.99
CA LYS A 303 12.81 -10.08 -19.44
C LYS A 303 12.99 -11.09 -18.32
N SER A 304 12.13 -11.01 -17.32
CA SER A 304 12.01 -12.02 -16.28
C SER A 304 11.41 -13.29 -16.85
N PRO A 305 11.90 -14.49 -16.46
CA PRO A 305 11.21 -15.74 -16.76
C PRO A 305 9.87 -15.88 -16.01
N LEU A 306 9.63 -15.04 -15.00
CA LEU A 306 8.41 -15.04 -14.20
C LEU A 306 7.42 -14.03 -14.78
N LYS A 307 6.31 -14.53 -15.35
CA LYS A 307 5.22 -13.72 -15.91
C LYS A 307 4.72 -12.65 -14.93
N GLN A 308 4.68 -12.95 -13.64
CA GLN A 308 4.22 -12.03 -12.59
C GLN A 308 5.17 -10.84 -12.41
N VAL A 309 6.47 -11.05 -12.56
CA VAL A 309 7.47 -9.98 -12.50
C VAL A 309 7.37 -9.09 -13.73
N GLU A 310 7.17 -9.69 -14.92
CA GLU A 310 6.91 -8.92 -16.15
C GLU A 310 5.63 -8.09 -16.01
N ALA A 311 4.57 -8.65 -15.44
CA ALA A 311 3.33 -7.94 -15.19
C ALA A 311 3.53 -6.71 -14.30
N LEU A 312 4.32 -6.83 -13.23
CA LEU A 312 4.67 -5.69 -12.36
C LEU A 312 5.51 -4.65 -13.09
N ARG A 313 6.49 -5.08 -13.89
CA ARG A 313 7.33 -4.19 -14.70
C ARG A 313 6.51 -3.38 -15.69
N VAL A 314 5.64 -4.03 -16.44
CA VAL A 314 4.78 -3.37 -17.44
C VAL A 314 3.77 -2.45 -16.76
N PHE A 315 3.23 -2.84 -15.61
CA PHE A 315 2.34 -1.98 -14.84
C PHE A 315 3.05 -0.69 -14.37
N GLU A 316 4.26 -0.78 -13.81
CA GLU A 316 5.04 0.39 -13.43
C GLU A 316 5.42 1.25 -14.64
N ARG A 317 5.78 0.62 -15.77
CA ARG A 317 6.05 1.32 -17.04
C ARG A 317 4.83 2.13 -17.50
N SER A 318 3.65 1.55 -17.36
CA SER A 318 2.37 2.19 -17.72
C SER A 318 2.12 3.42 -16.84
N LEU A 319 2.36 3.33 -15.53
CA LEU A 319 2.23 4.47 -14.61
C LEU A 319 3.23 5.57 -14.92
N ASN A 320 4.50 5.24 -15.15
CA ASN A 320 5.51 6.23 -15.54
C ASN A 320 5.17 6.94 -16.85
N ALA A 321 4.72 6.19 -17.85
CA ALA A 321 4.27 6.78 -19.12
C ALA A 321 3.06 7.71 -18.92
N MET A 322 2.12 7.33 -18.05
CA MET A 322 0.98 8.17 -17.68
C MET A 322 1.43 9.49 -17.04
N TYR A 323 2.38 9.45 -16.10
CA TYR A 323 2.88 10.65 -15.40
C TYR A 323 3.77 11.54 -16.26
N LEU A 324 4.39 10.97 -17.31
CA LEU A 324 5.13 11.72 -18.33
C LEU A 324 4.21 12.22 -19.45
N HIS A 325 2.89 12.02 -19.36
CA HIS A 325 1.90 12.32 -20.40
C HIS A 325 2.25 11.68 -21.77
N ARG A 326 2.98 10.56 -21.77
CA ARG A 326 3.32 9.75 -22.95
C ARG A 326 2.19 8.79 -23.27
N TYR A 327 1.09 9.35 -23.75
CA TYR A 327 -0.20 8.67 -23.82
C TYR A 327 -0.23 7.43 -24.72
N GLU A 328 0.48 7.41 -25.85
CA GLU A 328 0.58 6.22 -26.70
C GLU A 328 1.25 5.08 -25.95
N LEU A 329 2.41 5.34 -25.33
CA LEU A 329 3.13 4.34 -24.55
C LEU A 329 2.33 3.88 -23.33
N CYS A 330 1.60 4.81 -22.70
CA CYS A 330 0.68 4.50 -21.59
C CYS A 330 -0.39 3.50 -22.04
N ALA A 331 -1.12 3.79 -23.13
CA ALA A 331 -2.15 2.93 -23.68
C ALA A 331 -1.59 1.55 -24.07
N GLU A 332 -0.50 1.52 -24.83
CA GLU A 332 0.14 0.28 -25.27
C GLU A 332 0.58 -0.59 -24.08
N SER A 333 1.14 0.03 -23.04
CA SER A 333 1.61 -0.70 -21.85
C SER A 333 0.46 -1.23 -21.00
N PHE A 334 -0.65 -0.48 -20.85
CA PHE A 334 -1.83 -1.00 -20.17
C PHE A 334 -2.53 -2.11 -20.96
N LEU A 335 -2.51 -2.06 -22.29
CA LEU A 335 -2.99 -3.17 -23.12
C LEU A 335 -2.08 -4.41 -22.99
N GLU A 336 -0.76 -4.24 -22.86
CA GLU A 336 0.14 -5.36 -22.50
C GLU A 336 -0.21 -5.92 -21.10
N CYS A 337 -0.61 -5.07 -20.15
CA CYS A 337 -1.10 -5.55 -18.85
C CYS A 337 -2.35 -6.43 -18.97
N VAL A 338 -3.24 -6.19 -19.94
CA VAL A 338 -4.42 -7.04 -20.19
C VAL A 338 -4.02 -8.47 -20.55
N GLU A 339 -2.94 -8.66 -21.30
CA GLU A 339 -2.42 -9.98 -21.69
C GLU A 339 -1.66 -10.68 -20.55
N LEU A 340 -1.00 -9.88 -19.71
CA LEU A 340 -0.22 -10.39 -18.59
C LEU A 340 -1.10 -10.75 -17.38
N ASN A 341 -2.18 -9.99 -17.14
CA ASN A 341 -3.00 -10.09 -15.94
C ASN A 341 -4.44 -10.56 -16.21
N SER A 342 -5.00 -11.26 -15.23
CA SER A 342 -6.43 -11.64 -15.23
C SER A 342 -7.30 -10.71 -14.38
N TRP A 343 -6.69 -9.78 -13.64
CA TRP A 343 -7.35 -8.80 -12.77
C TRP A 343 -7.32 -7.42 -13.42
N SER A 344 -8.24 -6.54 -13.04
CA SER A 344 -8.27 -5.12 -13.42
C SER A 344 -8.31 -4.83 -14.93
N ARG A 345 -8.73 -5.80 -15.76
CA ARG A 345 -8.82 -5.61 -17.22
C ARG A 345 -9.74 -4.46 -17.63
N SER A 346 -10.86 -4.27 -16.92
CA SER A 346 -11.76 -3.13 -17.11
C SER A 346 -11.02 -1.80 -16.93
N LEU A 347 -10.23 -1.69 -15.86
CA LEU A 347 -9.43 -0.49 -15.58
C LEU A 347 -8.35 -0.26 -16.66
N TYR A 348 -7.67 -1.31 -17.13
CA TYR A 348 -6.62 -1.15 -18.14
C TYR A 348 -7.17 -0.62 -19.46
N TYR A 349 -8.31 -1.13 -19.93
CA TYR A 349 -8.97 -0.58 -21.12
C TYR A 349 -9.49 0.84 -20.89
N TYR A 350 -9.99 1.14 -19.69
CA TYR A 350 -10.39 2.51 -19.33
C TYR A 350 -9.22 3.50 -19.45
N ILE A 351 -8.04 3.17 -18.90
CA ILE A 351 -6.87 4.05 -18.97
C ILE A 351 -6.34 4.14 -20.41
N ALA A 352 -6.38 3.05 -21.19
CA ALA A 352 -6.02 3.09 -22.60
C ALA A 352 -6.98 4.00 -23.41
N GLY A 353 -8.29 3.94 -23.12
CA GLY A 353 -9.29 4.83 -23.70
C GLY A 353 -9.07 6.29 -23.31
N ALA A 354 -8.80 6.55 -22.03
CA ALA A 354 -8.45 7.87 -21.52
C ALA A 354 -7.21 8.45 -22.19
N SER A 355 -6.16 7.65 -22.35
CA SER A 355 -4.93 8.05 -23.04
C SER A 355 -5.21 8.49 -24.49
N HIS A 356 -6.03 7.75 -25.23
CA HIS A 356 -6.42 8.16 -26.59
C HIS A 356 -7.36 9.36 -26.61
N LEU A 357 -8.18 9.56 -25.58
CA LEU A 357 -8.98 10.78 -25.45
C LEU A 357 -8.08 12.02 -25.29
N SER A 358 -7.03 11.95 -24.45
CA SER A 358 -6.08 13.06 -24.29
C SER A 358 -5.32 13.35 -25.60
N LEU A 359 -5.00 12.31 -26.38
CA LEU A 359 -4.40 12.46 -27.71
C LEU A 359 -5.36 13.08 -28.72
N TYR A 360 -6.63 12.64 -28.75
CA TYR A 360 -7.69 13.25 -29.55
C TYR A 360 -7.79 14.76 -29.26
N ARG A 361 -7.87 15.13 -27.98
CA ARG A 361 -7.95 16.55 -27.55
C ARG A 361 -6.73 17.36 -27.95
N SER A 362 -5.53 16.76 -27.89
CA SER A 362 -4.27 17.42 -28.24
C SER A 362 -4.07 17.57 -29.75
N THR A 363 -4.77 16.78 -30.58
CA THR A 363 -4.61 16.74 -32.04
C THR A 363 -5.78 17.36 -32.80
N ILE A 364 -6.92 17.62 -32.16
CA ILE A 364 -8.14 18.10 -32.84
C ILE A 364 -7.93 19.37 -33.67
N VAL A 365 -7.03 20.27 -33.24
CA VAL A 365 -6.71 21.51 -33.96
C VAL A 365 -5.57 21.32 -34.95
N SER A 366 -4.52 20.59 -34.57
CA SER A 366 -3.27 20.49 -35.33
C SER A 366 -3.30 19.41 -36.41
N ASP A 367 -3.94 18.27 -36.14
CA ASP A 367 -4.11 17.15 -37.07
C ASP A 367 -5.49 16.47 -36.87
N PRO A 368 -6.54 16.99 -37.53
CA PRO A 368 -7.90 16.45 -37.40
C PRO A 368 -8.05 15.00 -37.84
N LYS A 369 -7.20 14.52 -38.74
CA LYS A 369 -7.25 13.13 -39.21
C LYS A 369 -6.72 12.20 -38.13
N GLN A 370 -5.59 12.53 -37.53
CA GLN A 370 -5.06 11.78 -36.41
C GLN A 370 -6.01 11.84 -35.20
N ALA A 371 -6.66 12.98 -34.98
CA ALA A 371 -7.68 13.12 -33.94
C ALA A 371 -8.83 12.11 -34.14
N GLU A 372 -9.35 11.96 -35.36
CA GLU A 372 -10.40 10.97 -35.65
C GLU A 372 -9.96 9.53 -35.33
N GLU A 373 -8.72 9.16 -35.67
CA GLU A 373 -8.17 7.83 -35.34
C GLU A 373 -8.11 7.60 -33.82
N HIS A 374 -7.71 8.62 -33.06
CA HIS A 374 -7.69 8.55 -31.59
C HIS A 374 -9.09 8.52 -30.99
N ALA A 375 -10.05 9.26 -31.54
CA ALA A 375 -11.44 9.24 -31.10
C ALA A 375 -12.09 7.85 -31.26
N LEU A 376 -11.78 7.16 -32.36
CA LEU A 376 -12.22 5.79 -32.61
C LEU A 376 -11.64 4.81 -31.57
N LYS A 377 -10.32 4.86 -31.33
CA LYS A 377 -9.66 4.01 -30.32
C LYS A 377 -10.17 4.28 -28.91
N ALA A 378 -10.34 5.55 -28.54
CA ALA A 378 -10.89 5.94 -27.24
C ALA A 378 -12.29 5.34 -27.04
N THR A 379 -13.16 5.49 -28.05
CA THR A 379 -14.52 4.94 -28.03
C THR A 379 -14.53 3.41 -27.93
N GLU A 380 -13.69 2.73 -28.70
CA GLU A 380 -13.54 1.27 -28.67
C GLU A 380 -13.15 0.78 -27.27
N TYR A 381 -12.09 1.36 -26.69
CA TYR A 381 -11.58 0.92 -25.39
C TYR A 381 -12.52 1.28 -24.24
N PHE A 382 -13.14 2.47 -24.26
CA PHE A 382 -14.19 2.79 -23.29
C PHE A 382 -15.35 1.81 -23.36
N ARG A 383 -15.83 1.42 -24.54
CA ARG A 383 -16.92 0.43 -24.65
C ARG A 383 -16.49 -1.00 -24.31
N THR A 384 -15.20 -1.30 -24.44
CA THR A 384 -14.63 -2.62 -24.08
C THR A 384 -14.51 -2.79 -22.57
N ALA A 385 -14.32 -1.71 -21.80
CA ALA A 385 -14.08 -1.79 -20.37
C ALA A 385 -15.27 -2.35 -19.55
N PRO A 386 -16.53 -1.85 -19.63
CA PRO A 386 -17.63 -2.26 -18.77
C PRO A 386 -17.98 -3.76 -18.88
N PRO A 387 -17.99 -4.39 -20.08
CA PRO A 387 -18.20 -5.84 -20.18
C PRO A 387 -17.14 -6.70 -19.47
N LEU A 388 -16.00 -6.13 -19.08
CA LEU A 388 -14.93 -6.82 -18.35
C LEU A 388 -15.00 -6.59 -16.84
N ALA A 389 -15.82 -5.64 -16.37
CA ALA A 389 -16.03 -5.34 -14.96
C ALA A 389 -16.71 -6.51 -14.22
N GLY A 390 -16.29 -6.77 -12.98
CA GLY A 390 -16.92 -7.77 -12.10
C GLY A 390 -16.66 -9.23 -12.47
N LYS A 391 -15.86 -9.50 -13.52
CA LYS A 391 -15.36 -10.84 -13.87
C LYS A 391 -14.42 -11.42 -12.82
N LYS A 392 -13.78 -10.55 -12.04
CA LYS A 392 -12.98 -10.90 -10.86
C LYS A 392 -13.59 -10.26 -9.62
N ARG A 393 -13.53 -10.99 -8.51
CA ARG A 393 -14.08 -10.56 -7.23
C ARG A 393 -13.05 -10.70 -6.12
N PHE A 394 -12.97 -9.69 -5.26
CA PHE A 394 -12.20 -9.76 -4.02
C PHE A 394 -13.16 -10.03 -2.87
N MET A 395 -13.00 -11.17 -2.17
CA MET A 395 -13.92 -11.61 -1.11
C MET A 395 -15.40 -11.54 -1.53
N ALA A 396 -15.71 -12.05 -2.72
CA ALA A 396 -17.03 -12.03 -3.36
C ALA A 396 -17.60 -10.63 -3.71
N ARG A 397 -16.84 -9.54 -3.53
CA ARG A 397 -17.19 -8.18 -3.94
C ARG A 397 -16.51 -7.79 -5.25
N GLN A 398 -17.16 -6.94 -6.04
CA GLN A 398 -16.57 -6.35 -7.25
C GLN A 398 -15.38 -5.46 -6.88
N LEU A 399 -14.39 -5.35 -7.79
CA LEU A 399 -13.24 -4.48 -7.57
C LEU A 399 -13.67 -3.01 -7.56
N PRO A 400 -13.12 -2.16 -6.67
CA PRO A 400 -13.54 -0.75 -6.57
C PRO A 400 -13.46 0.01 -7.90
N PHE A 401 -12.39 -0.18 -8.68
CA PHE A 401 -12.26 0.46 -9.98
C PHE A 401 -13.20 -0.10 -11.05
N ASP A 402 -13.65 -1.34 -10.94
CA ASP A 402 -14.64 -1.88 -11.87
C ASP A 402 -15.99 -1.16 -11.69
N VAL A 403 -16.35 -0.78 -10.46
CA VAL A 403 -17.55 0.02 -10.16
C VAL A 403 -17.39 1.44 -10.71
N PHE A 404 -16.26 2.09 -10.41
CA PHE A 404 -15.90 3.41 -10.92
C PHE A 404 -15.98 3.50 -12.44
N VAL A 405 -15.30 2.59 -13.13
CA VAL A 405 -15.22 2.57 -14.60
C VAL A 405 -16.59 2.36 -15.23
N ALA A 406 -17.36 1.39 -14.74
CA ALA A 406 -18.70 1.12 -15.25
C ALA A 406 -19.63 2.33 -15.09
N ARG A 407 -19.58 3.00 -13.93
CA ARG A 407 -20.36 4.21 -13.65
C ARG A 407 -19.95 5.38 -14.56
N LYS A 408 -18.65 5.70 -14.66
CA LYS A 408 -18.15 6.80 -15.50
C LYS A 408 -18.58 6.63 -16.96
N ILE A 409 -18.41 5.44 -17.52
CA ILE A 409 -18.77 5.19 -18.92
C ILE A 409 -20.28 5.23 -19.11
N ALA A 410 -21.08 4.70 -18.17
CA ALA A 410 -22.53 4.84 -18.22
C ALA A 410 -23.00 6.31 -18.15
N LYS A 411 -22.33 7.15 -17.36
CA LYS A 411 -22.54 8.61 -17.31
C LYS A 411 -22.29 9.26 -18.67
N TRP A 412 -21.16 8.94 -19.31
CA TRP A 412 -20.79 9.51 -20.61
C TRP A 412 -21.67 9.01 -21.76
N GLU A 413 -22.07 7.74 -21.79
CA GLU A 413 -23.00 7.21 -22.80
C GLU A 413 -24.40 7.87 -22.65
N ALA A 414 -24.86 8.09 -21.42
CA ALA A 414 -26.11 8.83 -21.17
C ALA A 414 -26.01 10.28 -21.67
N ARG A 415 -24.91 10.98 -21.35
CA ARG A 415 -24.63 12.33 -21.85
C ARG A 415 -24.54 12.39 -23.37
N ALA A 416 -23.80 11.48 -24.01
CA ALA A 416 -23.64 11.43 -25.47
C ALA A 416 -25.00 11.33 -26.16
N LYS A 417 -25.88 10.46 -25.64
CA LYS A 417 -27.25 10.31 -26.14
C LYS A 417 -28.09 11.55 -25.92
N GLU A 418 -28.06 12.15 -24.73
CA GLU A 418 -28.83 13.34 -24.38
C GLU A 418 -28.41 14.56 -25.21
N TRP A 419 -27.10 14.73 -25.39
CA TRP A 419 -26.51 15.89 -26.06
C TRP A 419 -26.42 15.75 -27.57
N GLY A 420 -26.61 14.53 -28.10
CA GLY A 420 -26.51 14.22 -29.52
C GLY A 420 -25.08 14.34 -30.06
N VAL A 421 -24.08 13.95 -29.26
CA VAL A 421 -22.66 14.05 -29.60
C VAL A 421 -21.97 12.68 -29.54
N SER A 422 -20.73 12.59 -30.00
CA SER A 422 -19.95 11.35 -29.89
C SER A 422 -19.63 11.02 -28.42
N LEU A 423 -19.21 9.77 -28.14
CA LEU A 423 -18.82 9.40 -26.77
C LEU A 423 -17.66 10.25 -26.27
N VAL A 424 -16.65 10.53 -27.11
CA VAL A 424 -15.46 11.31 -26.72
C VAL A 424 -15.80 12.78 -26.42
N ASP A 425 -16.79 13.35 -27.12
CA ASP A 425 -17.27 14.71 -26.87
C ASP A 425 -18.19 14.83 -25.63
N ALA A 426 -18.69 13.70 -25.13
CA ALA A 426 -19.52 13.62 -23.93
C ALA A 426 -18.70 13.42 -22.64
N VAL A 427 -17.40 13.15 -22.76
CA VAL A 427 -16.49 13.04 -21.62
C VAL A 427 -16.15 14.45 -21.13
N GLY A 428 -16.33 14.67 -19.82
CA GLY A 428 -16.04 15.94 -19.17
C GLY A 428 -14.55 16.14 -18.88
N VAL A 429 -14.19 16.29 -17.61
CA VAL A 429 -12.78 16.46 -17.20
C VAL A 429 -11.97 15.24 -17.67
N ASP A 430 -10.70 15.46 -18.04
CA ASP A 430 -9.86 14.38 -18.58
C ASP A 430 -9.73 13.22 -17.59
N PRO A 431 -10.24 12.02 -17.93
CA PRO A 431 -10.19 10.87 -17.04
C PRO A 431 -8.76 10.39 -16.76
N ILE A 432 -7.75 10.74 -17.58
CA ILE A 432 -6.36 10.39 -17.26
C ILE A 432 -5.85 11.21 -16.08
N GLU A 433 -6.27 12.47 -15.94
CA GLU A 433 -5.91 13.34 -14.81
C GLU A 433 -6.56 12.85 -13.51
N GLU A 434 -7.77 12.30 -13.58
CA GLU A 434 -8.36 11.57 -12.44
C GLU A 434 -7.49 10.35 -12.05
N MET A 435 -6.96 9.60 -13.03
CA MET A 435 -6.11 8.44 -12.76
C MET A 435 -4.73 8.84 -12.20
N ILE A 436 -4.13 9.91 -12.71
CA ILE A 436 -2.92 10.52 -12.16
C ILE A 436 -3.17 10.89 -10.69
N PHE A 437 -4.27 11.57 -10.40
CA PHE A 437 -4.65 11.95 -9.04
C PHE A 437 -4.83 10.73 -8.13
N PHE A 438 -5.66 9.75 -8.53
CA PHE A 438 -5.93 8.59 -7.68
C PHE A 438 -4.69 7.74 -7.43
N TRP A 439 -3.70 7.74 -8.32
CA TRP A 439 -2.42 7.03 -8.16
C TRP A 439 -1.30 7.91 -7.60
N ASN A 440 -1.62 9.10 -7.09
CA ASN A 440 -0.65 10.01 -6.50
C ASN A 440 0.51 10.38 -7.47
N GLY A 441 0.22 10.47 -8.77
CA GLY A 441 1.21 10.76 -9.81
C GLY A 441 1.91 12.09 -9.62
N HIS A 442 1.20 13.12 -9.14
CA HIS A 442 1.75 14.46 -8.89
C HIS A 442 2.96 14.47 -7.95
N SER A 443 3.04 13.51 -7.01
CA SER A 443 4.20 13.40 -6.10
C SER A 443 5.51 13.01 -6.81
N ARG A 444 5.38 12.37 -7.98
CA ARG A 444 6.47 11.86 -8.82
C ARG A 444 6.83 12.80 -9.97
N MET A 445 6.01 13.82 -10.21
CA MET A 445 6.18 14.74 -11.33
C MET A 445 7.15 15.89 -10.98
N THR A 446 7.91 16.31 -11.99
CA THR A 446 8.67 17.56 -12.04
C THR A 446 7.72 18.75 -12.19
N GLN A 447 8.25 19.97 -12.12
CA GLN A 447 7.45 21.18 -12.32
C GLN A 447 6.85 21.24 -13.74
N GLU A 448 7.62 20.84 -14.75
CA GLU A 448 7.20 20.83 -16.16
C GLU A 448 6.04 19.85 -16.39
N GLU A 449 6.12 18.63 -15.83
CA GLU A 449 5.06 17.65 -15.93
C GLU A 449 3.80 18.10 -15.17
N LEU A 450 3.94 18.73 -14.00
CA LEU A 450 2.78 19.30 -13.29
C LEU A 450 2.11 20.44 -14.08
N GLU A 451 2.90 21.25 -14.78
CA GLU A 451 2.38 22.30 -15.67
C GLU A 451 1.66 21.70 -16.87
N GLU A 452 2.13 20.58 -17.40
CA GLU A 452 1.41 19.83 -18.42
C GLU A 452 0.05 19.34 -17.90
N SER A 453 -0.03 18.75 -16.70
CA SER A 453 -1.31 18.35 -16.08
C SER A 453 -2.27 19.55 -15.95
N MET A 454 -1.77 20.74 -15.55
CA MET A 454 -2.57 21.96 -15.52
C MET A 454 -3.12 22.35 -16.90
N GLN A 455 -2.31 22.21 -17.96
CA GLN A 455 -2.74 22.48 -19.33
C GLN A 455 -3.80 21.48 -19.81
N LYS A 456 -3.64 20.19 -19.51
CA LYS A 456 -4.63 19.15 -19.85
C LYS A 456 -5.96 19.41 -19.15
N LEU A 457 -5.93 19.82 -17.88
CA LEU A 457 -7.12 20.25 -17.14
C LEU A 457 -7.76 21.51 -17.75
N ALA A 458 -6.95 22.48 -18.20
CA ALA A 458 -7.41 23.73 -18.80
C ALA A 458 -8.20 23.54 -20.12
N TRP A 459 -7.97 22.45 -20.85
CA TRP A 459 -8.77 22.10 -22.03
C TRP A 459 -10.27 22.06 -21.73
N SER A 460 -10.68 21.66 -20.52
CA SER A 460 -12.10 21.58 -20.13
C SER A 460 -12.83 22.91 -20.34
N GLU A 461 -12.15 24.03 -20.10
CA GLU A 461 -12.70 25.39 -20.19
C GLU A 461 -12.29 26.12 -21.48
N SER A 462 -11.58 25.46 -22.39
CA SER A 462 -11.10 26.06 -23.62
C SER A 462 -12.18 26.09 -24.70
N ASP A 463 -11.97 26.91 -25.73
CA ASP A 463 -12.91 27.02 -26.84
C ASP A 463 -13.06 25.71 -27.61
N GLU A 464 -12.08 24.81 -27.57
CA GLU A 464 -12.13 23.49 -28.20
C GLU A 464 -13.19 22.58 -27.55
N ASN A 465 -13.48 22.74 -26.25
CA ASN A 465 -14.53 21.97 -25.58
C ASN A 465 -15.93 22.57 -25.81
N LYS A 466 -16.60 22.12 -26.87
CA LYS A 466 -17.92 22.63 -27.26
C LYS A 466 -19.07 22.23 -26.32
N THR A 467 -18.85 21.27 -25.42
CA THR A 467 -19.89 20.74 -24.52
C THR A 467 -19.77 21.26 -23.08
N TRP A 468 -18.71 22.00 -22.72
CA TRP A 468 -18.48 22.47 -21.35
C TRP A 468 -19.63 23.31 -20.75
N SER A 469 -20.29 24.13 -21.56
CA SER A 469 -21.43 24.94 -21.11
C SER A 469 -22.62 24.09 -20.64
N ARG A 470 -22.71 22.83 -21.10
CA ARG A 470 -23.74 21.85 -20.72
C ARG A 470 -23.38 21.09 -19.44
N GLU A 471 -22.13 21.19 -18.99
CA GLU A 471 -21.68 20.46 -17.80
C GLU A 471 -22.29 21.01 -16.52
N GLY A 472 -22.71 20.07 -15.67
CA GLY A 472 -23.28 20.35 -14.36
C GLY A 472 -22.22 20.79 -13.33
N PRO A 473 -22.67 21.24 -12.14
CA PRO A 473 -21.76 21.68 -11.08
C PRO A 473 -20.76 20.60 -10.66
N GLU A 474 -21.18 19.33 -10.66
CA GLU A 474 -20.33 18.18 -10.34
C GLU A 474 -19.05 18.10 -11.17
N GLU A 475 -19.16 18.21 -12.51
CA GLU A 475 -17.99 18.09 -13.39
C GLU A 475 -17.03 19.28 -13.20
N LYS A 476 -17.60 20.47 -12.99
CA LYS A 476 -16.85 21.68 -12.68
C LYS A 476 -16.11 21.56 -11.35
N THR A 477 -16.74 20.95 -10.35
CA THR A 477 -16.11 20.68 -9.06
C THR A 477 -14.96 19.67 -9.18
N ILE A 478 -15.09 18.62 -10.00
CA ILE A 478 -13.99 17.68 -10.30
C ILE A 478 -12.79 18.45 -10.86
N LEU A 479 -13.01 19.34 -11.83
CA LEU A 479 -11.94 20.16 -12.41
C LEU A 479 -11.18 20.96 -11.34
N GLN A 480 -11.90 21.65 -10.45
CA GLN A 480 -11.28 22.47 -9.40
C GLN A 480 -10.56 21.63 -8.36
N LEU A 481 -11.10 20.45 -8.00
CA LEU A 481 -10.45 19.52 -7.09
C LEU A 481 -9.12 18.99 -7.65
N LEU A 482 -9.09 18.59 -8.93
CA LEU A 482 -7.84 18.13 -9.57
C LEU A 482 -6.82 19.27 -9.69
N ARG A 483 -7.24 20.48 -10.08
CA ARG A 483 -6.37 21.67 -10.09
C ARG A 483 -5.79 21.97 -8.72
N ALA A 484 -6.59 21.89 -7.67
CA ALA A 484 -6.11 22.09 -6.30
C ALA A 484 -5.05 21.05 -5.90
N ALA A 485 -5.21 19.78 -6.31
CA ALA A 485 -4.21 18.74 -6.08
C ALA A 485 -2.90 19.00 -6.83
N VAL A 486 -2.96 19.46 -8.08
CA VAL A 486 -1.78 19.85 -8.87
C VAL A 486 -1.09 21.07 -8.25
N LEU A 487 -1.84 22.11 -7.87
CA LEU A 487 -1.32 23.30 -7.18
C LEU A 487 -0.65 22.94 -5.84
N ARG A 488 -1.22 22.00 -5.07
CA ARG A 488 -0.58 21.48 -3.86
C ARG A 488 0.77 20.82 -4.18
N ALA A 489 0.84 20.02 -5.22
CA ALA A 489 2.10 19.38 -5.65
C ALA A 489 3.14 20.41 -6.14
N MET A 490 2.69 21.52 -6.73
CA MET A 490 3.51 22.70 -7.07
C MET A 490 3.85 23.60 -5.86
N ARG A 491 3.43 23.24 -4.63
CA ARG A 491 3.61 24.06 -3.41
C ARG A 491 2.85 25.39 -3.40
N LYS A 492 1.86 25.56 -4.28
CA LYS A 492 0.96 26.73 -4.31
C LYS A 492 -0.23 26.49 -3.37
N HIS A 493 0.08 26.34 -2.08
CA HIS A 493 -0.88 25.87 -1.08
C HIS A 493 -2.05 26.82 -0.85
N GLU A 494 -1.84 28.14 -0.89
CA GLU A 494 -2.90 29.13 -0.72
C GLU A 494 -3.91 29.05 -1.86
N GLU A 495 -3.44 29.06 -3.12
CA GLU A 495 -4.29 28.92 -4.31
C GLU A 495 -5.08 27.61 -4.28
N ALA A 496 -4.42 26.50 -3.93
CA ALA A 496 -5.06 25.19 -3.80
C ALA A 496 -6.20 25.20 -2.76
N ARG A 497 -5.96 25.79 -1.58
CA ARG A 497 -6.99 25.88 -0.54
C ARG A 497 -8.14 26.78 -0.92
N ASN A 498 -7.88 27.90 -1.60
CA ASN A 498 -8.94 28.80 -2.07
C ASN A 498 -9.85 28.07 -3.07
N LEU A 499 -9.28 27.32 -4.03
CA LEU A 499 -10.08 26.47 -4.92
C LEU A 499 -10.93 25.44 -4.16
N LEU A 500 -10.33 24.74 -3.19
CA LEU A 500 -11.06 23.76 -2.38
C LEU A 500 -12.18 24.39 -1.57
N LYS A 501 -11.97 25.57 -0.99
CA LYS A 501 -12.96 26.25 -0.16
C LYS A 501 -14.07 26.87 -0.98
N ASP A 502 -13.71 27.61 -2.03
CA ASP A 502 -14.61 28.51 -2.75
C ASP A 502 -15.28 27.85 -3.96
N SER A 503 -14.77 26.69 -4.40
CA SER A 503 -15.29 26.00 -5.59
C SER A 503 -15.60 24.51 -5.38
N VAL A 504 -15.30 23.96 -4.21
CA VAL A 504 -15.56 22.54 -3.89
C VAL A 504 -16.39 22.40 -2.62
N LEU A 505 -15.83 22.75 -1.47
CA LEU A 505 -16.41 22.52 -0.15
C LEU A 505 -17.58 23.45 0.19
N ASN A 506 -17.82 24.51 -0.61
CA ASN A 506 -18.98 25.39 -0.46
C ASN A 506 -20.27 24.84 -1.10
N HIS A 507 -20.17 23.78 -1.91
CA HIS A 507 -21.32 23.14 -2.53
C HIS A 507 -22.07 22.23 -1.55
N ASP A 508 -23.38 22.09 -1.74
CA ASP A 508 -24.16 21.11 -0.98
C ASP A 508 -23.76 19.68 -1.40
N LYS A 509 -23.44 18.84 -0.42
CA LYS A 509 -23.05 17.44 -0.65
C LYS A 509 -24.08 16.66 -1.47
N VAL A 510 -25.35 17.02 -1.43
CA VAL A 510 -26.44 16.36 -2.18
C VAL A 510 -26.20 16.41 -3.69
N LEU A 511 -25.48 17.44 -4.19
CA LEU A 511 -25.14 17.58 -5.62
C LEU A 511 -24.29 16.43 -6.17
N PHE A 512 -23.56 15.74 -5.30
CA PHE A 512 -22.64 14.65 -5.64
C PHE A 512 -23.20 13.27 -5.28
N THR A 513 -24.44 13.19 -4.79
CA THR A 513 -25.08 11.93 -4.42
C THR A 513 -26.14 11.52 -5.44
N GLY A 514 -26.22 10.23 -5.76
CA GLY A 514 -27.25 9.68 -6.62
C GLY A 514 -26.72 8.84 -7.79
N HIS A 515 -27.64 8.45 -8.67
CA HIS A 515 -27.34 7.61 -9.82
C HIS A 515 -26.35 8.31 -10.78
N LEU A 516 -25.25 7.62 -11.10
CA LEU A 516 -24.15 8.08 -11.96
C LEU A 516 -23.36 9.30 -11.43
N LYS A 517 -23.51 9.65 -10.15
CA LYS A 517 -22.80 10.77 -9.52
C LYS A 517 -21.44 10.38 -8.96
N ASP A 518 -20.49 11.30 -9.03
CA ASP A 518 -19.15 11.21 -8.44
C ASP A 518 -19.18 11.54 -6.93
N ASN A 519 -19.61 10.58 -6.10
CA ASN A 519 -19.80 10.79 -4.66
C ASN A 519 -18.50 10.86 -3.82
N TRP A 520 -17.34 10.71 -4.46
CA TRP A 520 -16.03 10.76 -3.82
C TRP A 520 -15.47 12.19 -3.65
N ILE A 521 -16.06 13.20 -4.32
CA ILE A 521 -15.53 14.57 -4.40
C ILE A 521 -15.30 15.21 -3.03
N HIS A 522 -16.34 15.31 -2.19
CA HIS A 522 -16.26 15.95 -0.87
C HIS A 522 -15.30 15.28 0.12
N PRO A 523 -15.37 13.95 0.37
CA PRO A 523 -14.43 13.32 1.30
C PRO A 523 -12.98 13.46 0.83
N VAL A 524 -12.74 13.42 -0.48
CA VAL A 524 -11.42 13.66 -1.06
C VAL A 524 -10.99 15.12 -0.91
N ALA A 525 -11.87 16.09 -1.13
CA ALA A 525 -11.57 17.51 -0.94
C ALA A 525 -11.18 17.84 0.51
N HIS A 526 -11.81 17.21 1.50
CA HIS A 526 -11.38 17.30 2.89
C HIS A 526 -9.98 16.74 3.11
N PHE A 527 -9.65 15.59 2.53
CA PHE A 527 -8.30 15.03 2.59
C PHE A 527 -7.26 15.95 1.91
N GLU A 528 -7.57 16.49 0.73
CA GLU A 528 -6.67 17.42 0.01
C GLU A 528 -6.45 18.74 0.77
N MET A 529 -7.48 19.23 1.47
CA MET A 529 -7.34 20.38 2.37
C MET A 529 -6.39 20.07 3.53
N ALA A 530 -6.53 18.89 4.16
CA ALA A 530 -5.64 18.44 5.21
C ALA A 530 -4.19 18.32 4.71
N ALA A 531 -3.98 17.78 3.51
CA ALA A 531 -2.65 17.65 2.92
C ALA A 531 -1.98 19.01 2.68
N ASN A 532 -2.72 20.02 2.22
CA ASN A 532 -2.20 21.38 2.11
C ASN A 532 -1.80 21.95 3.47
N LEU A 533 -2.66 21.83 4.49
CA LEU A 533 -2.38 22.34 5.84
C LEU A 533 -1.18 21.65 6.49
N TRP A 534 -1.01 20.34 6.27
CA TRP A 534 0.16 19.60 6.73
C TRP A 534 1.46 20.12 6.10
N MET A 535 1.44 20.40 4.79
CA MET A 535 2.61 20.88 4.05
C MET A 535 2.97 22.35 4.33
N GLU A 536 2.05 23.12 4.91
CA GLU A 536 2.27 24.51 5.35
C GLU A 536 2.82 24.65 6.77
N ARG A 537 3.02 23.54 7.47
CA ARG A 537 3.69 23.54 8.78
C ARG A 537 5.09 24.15 8.65
N PRO A 538 5.48 25.15 9.48
CA PRO A 538 6.82 25.71 9.47
C PRO A 538 7.97 24.69 9.49
N ASN A 539 7.79 23.57 10.21
CA ASN A 539 8.81 22.52 10.32
C ASN A 539 8.58 21.34 9.35
N TYR A 540 7.72 21.48 8.35
CA TYR A 540 7.48 20.42 7.37
C TYR A 540 8.76 20.11 6.57
N ILE A 541 9.14 18.83 6.52
CA ILE A 541 10.28 18.36 5.72
C ILE A 541 9.75 17.65 4.49
N ALA A 542 10.03 18.19 3.31
CA ALA A 542 9.71 17.53 2.06
C ALA A 542 10.60 16.30 1.86
N ALA A 543 10.00 15.15 1.52
CA ALA A 543 10.72 13.88 1.34
C ALA A 543 11.69 13.84 0.14
N ASN A 544 11.71 14.86 -0.72
CA ASN A 544 12.51 14.89 -1.96
C ASN A 544 13.42 16.13 -2.05
N ASP A 545 13.83 16.71 -0.91
CA ASP A 545 14.72 17.89 -0.83
C ASP A 545 14.28 19.10 -1.67
N ALA A 546 13.01 19.16 -2.09
CA ALA A 546 12.46 20.32 -2.75
C ALA A 546 12.60 21.50 -1.78
N PRO A 547 13.29 22.59 -2.16
CA PRO A 547 13.47 23.71 -1.26
C PRO A 547 12.10 24.13 -0.76
N ALA A 548 11.95 24.25 0.55
CA ALA A 548 10.78 24.87 1.13
C ALA A 548 10.55 26.17 0.34
N THR A 549 9.33 26.38 -0.17
CA THR A 549 8.95 27.67 -0.72
C THR A 549 9.47 28.74 0.23
N GLU A 550 10.27 29.69 -0.28
CA GLU A 550 11.02 30.69 0.51
C GLU A 550 10.14 31.51 1.48
N VAL A 551 8.83 31.33 1.40
CA VAL A 551 7.76 32.02 2.11
C VAL A 551 7.76 31.77 3.62
N PHE A 552 8.36 30.68 4.14
CA PHE A 552 8.41 30.44 5.58
C PHE A 552 9.84 30.34 6.13
N LYS A 553 10.68 31.34 5.83
CA LYS A 553 11.67 31.80 6.83
C LYS A 553 10.92 32.52 7.97
N VAL A 554 10.02 31.82 8.66
CA VAL A 554 9.49 32.33 9.93
C VAL A 554 10.61 32.16 10.94
N ALA A 555 10.93 33.26 11.62
CA ALA A 555 11.96 33.32 12.65
C ALA A 555 11.79 32.17 13.65
N SER A 556 12.89 31.50 13.99
CA SER A 556 12.92 30.54 15.10
C SER A 556 12.34 31.21 16.35
N GLY A 557 11.30 30.63 16.94
CA GLY A 557 10.61 31.22 18.10
C GLY A 557 9.25 30.60 18.43
N GLU A 558 8.57 31.21 19.41
CA GLU A 558 7.25 30.78 19.89
C GLU A 558 6.16 30.90 18.81
N GLU A 559 6.21 31.92 17.95
CA GLU A 559 5.25 32.13 16.86
C GLU A 559 5.25 30.97 15.85
N ALA A 560 6.44 30.50 15.44
CA ALA A 560 6.57 29.35 14.56
C ALA A 560 5.99 28.08 15.20
N THR A 561 6.19 27.91 16.52
CA THR A 561 5.65 26.77 17.27
C THR A 561 4.12 26.83 17.39
N GLN A 562 3.56 28.02 17.57
CA GLN A 562 2.11 28.22 17.60
C GLN A 562 1.48 27.96 16.23
N LEU A 563 2.08 28.48 15.16
CA LEU A 563 1.63 28.25 13.78
C LEU A 563 1.71 26.76 13.42
N GLU A 564 2.78 26.08 13.79
CA GLU A 564 2.94 24.64 13.64
C GLU A 564 1.78 23.86 14.29
N ARG A 565 1.49 24.13 15.58
CA ARG A 565 0.37 23.52 16.31
C ARG A 565 -0.98 23.83 15.66
N GLN A 566 -1.17 25.07 15.19
CA GLN A 566 -2.39 25.48 14.50
C GLN A 566 -2.60 24.67 13.22
N LYS A 567 -1.58 24.56 12.36
CA LYS A 567 -1.66 23.83 11.10
C LYS A 567 -1.95 22.35 11.30
N VAL A 568 -1.33 21.71 12.30
CA VAL A 568 -1.61 20.32 12.65
C VAL A 568 -3.04 20.13 13.14
N ARG A 569 -3.54 21.02 13.99
CA ARG A 569 -4.92 20.99 14.49
C ARG A 569 -5.94 21.13 13.35
N GLU A 570 -5.75 22.11 12.47
CA GLU A 570 -6.65 22.30 11.31
C GLU A 570 -6.58 21.10 10.35
N CYS A 571 -5.39 20.55 10.10
CA CYS A 571 -5.21 19.32 9.33
C CYS A 571 -6.05 18.17 9.92
N LYS A 572 -5.93 17.94 11.24
CA LYS A 572 -6.71 16.92 11.97
C LYS A 572 -8.21 17.10 11.82
N GLU A 573 -8.71 18.34 11.95
CA GLU A 573 -10.15 18.62 11.79
C GLU A 573 -10.69 18.21 10.41
N TYR A 574 -9.91 18.44 9.35
CA TYR A 574 -10.28 18.01 7.99
C TYR A 574 -10.15 16.49 7.79
N LEU A 575 -9.12 15.86 8.35
CA LEU A 575 -8.99 14.40 8.33
C LEU A 575 -10.14 13.72 9.07
N GLU A 576 -10.61 14.26 10.19
CA GLU A 576 -11.77 13.72 10.92
C GLU A 576 -13.06 13.79 10.09
N LYS A 577 -13.24 14.87 9.31
CA LYS A 577 -14.37 14.98 8.36
C LYS A 577 -14.29 13.90 7.27
N ALA A 578 -13.11 13.70 6.69
CA ALA A 578 -12.90 12.65 5.69
C ALA A 578 -13.07 11.22 6.26
N ALA A 579 -12.59 10.99 7.49
CA ALA A 579 -12.63 9.68 8.15
C ALA A 579 -14.05 9.26 8.58
N ARG A 580 -14.91 10.23 8.94
CA ARG A 580 -16.30 10.00 9.36
C ARG A 580 -17.30 10.05 8.20
N TRP A 581 -16.82 10.17 6.96
CA TRP A 581 -17.68 10.22 5.80
C TRP A 581 -18.39 8.86 5.57
N GLU A 582 -19.59 8.90 5.00
CA GLU A 582 -20.29 7.69 4.57
C GLU A 582 -19.54 6.97 3.44
N SER A 583 -19.90 5.74 3.10
CA SER A 583 -19.19 5.00 2.04
C SER A 583 -19.34 5.70 0.68
N TYR A 584 -18.23 5.79 -0.06
CA TYR A 584 -18.16 6.39 -1.39
C TYR A 584 -17.31 5.54 -2.33
N GLU A 585 -17.37 5.83 -3.62
CA GLU A 585 -16.59 5.11 -4.61
C GLU A 585 -15.08 5.31 -4.36
N LEU A 586 -14.31 4.21 -4.36
CA LEU A 586 -12.89 4.20 -4.00
C LEU A 586 -12.57 4.59 -2.54
N ASP A 587 -13.55 4.50 -1.63
CA ASP A 587 -13.36 4.76 -0.19
C ASP A 587 -12.22 3.95 0.45
N ALA A 588 -12.01 2.70 0.04
CA ALA A 588 -10.91 1.88 0.54
C ALA A 588 -9.53 2.47 0.18
N ARG A 589 -9.40 3.12 -0.99
CA ARG A 589 -8.13 3.73 -1.42
C ARG A 589 -7.86 5.02 -0.67
N ILE A 590 -8.85 5.91 -0.60
CA ILE A 590 -8.71 7.19 0.10
C ILE A 590 -8.67 6.99 1.62
N GLY A 591 -9.46 6.06 2.15
CA GLY A 591 -9.49 5.71 3.56
C GLY A 591 -8.16 5.18 4.09
N LEU A 592 -7.38 4.46 3.26
CA LEU A 592 -5.99 4.09 3.61
C LEU A 592 -5.10 5.34 3.77
N LYS A 593 -5.21 6.31 2.87
CA LYS A 593 -4.46 7.58 2.96
C LYS A 593 -4.88 8.39 4.19
N VAL A 594 -6.18 8.48 4.47
CA VAL A 594 -6.72 9.14 5.68
C VAL A 594 -6.22 8.46 6.95
N THR A 595 -6.19 7.13 6.99
CA THR A 595 -5.70 6.36 8.15
C THR A 595 -4.22 6.64 8.40
N ALA A 596 -3.38 6.56 7.36
CA ALA A 596 -1.96 6.87 7.46
C ALA A 596 -1.72 8.34 7.88
N ALA A 597 -2.50 9.28 7.36
CA ALA A 597 -2.43 10.69 7.74
C ALA A 597 -2.79 10.92 9.22
N MET A 598 -3.83 10.24 9.73
CA MET A 598 -4.21 10.32 11.14
C MET A 598 -3.14 9.74 12.06
N GLU A 599 -2.45 8.67 11.64
CA GLU A 599 -1.30 8.14 12.38
C GLU A 599 -0.13 9.14 12.41
N ALA A 600 0.16 9.81 11.29
CA ALA A 600 1.19 10.85 11.24
C ALA A 600 0.87 12.03 12.17
N VAL A 601 -0.38 12.49 12.19
CA VAL A 601 -0.85 13.52 13.13
C VAL A 601 -0.69 13.06 14.58
N ARG A 602 -1.09 11.84 14.92
CA ARG A 602 -0.94 11.30 16.29
C ARG A 602 0.53 11.21 16.71
N LYS A 603 1.41 10.75 15.83
CA LYS A 603 2.86 10.69 16.11
C LYS A 603 3.39 12.10 16.40
N TRP A 604 3.00 13.08 15.59
CA TRP A 604 3.36 14.47 15.81
C TRP A 604 2.83 15.00 17.15
N GLU A 605 1.57 14.73 17.49
CA GLU A 605 0.96 15.13 18.76
C GLU A 605 1.73 14.54 19.97
N ASN A 606 2.15 13.28 19.88
CA ASN A 606 2.91 12.60 20.94
C ASN A 606 4.34 13.16 21.11
N THR A 607 4.98 13.62 20.03
CA THR A 607 6.33 14.21 20.10
C THR A 607 6.31 15.69 20.52
N HIS A 608 5.18 16.37 20.35
CA HIS A 608 5.02 17.80 20.65
C HIS A 608 4.08 18.08 21.83
N SER A 609 3.55 17.05 22.50
CA SER A 609 2.87 17.19 23.77
C SER A 609 3.89 17.62 24.82
N THR A 610 3.78 18.86 25.30
CA THR A 610 4.48 19.31 26.49
C THR A 610 4.07 18.41 27.65
N SER A 611 5.03 17.84 28.39
CA SER A 611 4.76 17.24 29.69
C SER A 611 3.98 18.26 30.51
N THR A 612 2.68 18.03 30.68
CA THR A 612 1.86 18.74 31.65
C THR A 612 2.36 18.28 33.02
N ASN A 613 3.28 19.07 33.60
CA ASN A 613 3.60 19.03 35.01
C ASN A 613 2.53 19.77 35.81
#